data_AF-A0A2I0NLM9-F1
#
_entry.id   AF-A0A2I0NLM9-F1
#
_cell.length_a   1.000
_cell.length_b   1.000
_cell.length_c   1.000
_cell.angle_alpha   90.00
_cell.angle_beta   90.00
_cell.angle_gamma   90.00
#
_symmetry.space_group_name_H-M   'P 1'
#
loop_
_entity.id
_entity.type
_entity.pdbx_description
1 polymer ?
#
loop_
_entity_poly.entity_id
_entity_poly.type
_entity_poly.pdbx_seq_one_letter_code
_entity_poly.pdbx_strand_id
1 'polypeptide(L)'
;HVGLNVAADPLMTSAYTGVTGGFVVLSADDPFAHSSQNEQDTRRYAHFARLPCLDPASVQEAHDMMRDAFALSEEFGLPVIFRPTTRICHSKGDVDLGKIGTEYRTAEFRRDPKQYVVIPAHTRVLHKKLNEKQPTLKKRLVELGYNRHTVRGRTAVVASGVSAAYVQEVLPDDVSLAIVGAYPIDEEWLADFVDRHEKVLVVEELDPVVEEAVRQAATKTEVVGKMTGTVPYEGEFTPATVAAALQKAGMSPTTTFPAAAPAQGVPPRPPILCAGCMHRPTFYAMRKVFRDGIFPSDIGCYTLGLQLGAVDTTICMGASITVGSGIARSGEERPVISTIGDSTFLHTGIPGLLNAVYNGADMVVVILDNRITAMTGHQPNPNTGVTATGEESTPISLDAICRSCGVSWVETVDPYDLPVLLDTFRRAKERKGVRVIIAKQPCVITARRSGIKRKPYTVDPERCTGCGACRSFGCPAIAFVDKNATITELCAGCGVCADICPSGAIVMEGRR
;
A
#
# COMPACT_ATOMS: atom_id res chain seq x y z
N HIS A 1 -1.29 -7.97 2.46
CA HIS A 1 -0.82 -7.29 1.24
C HIS A 1 0.67 -6.97 1.29
N VAL A 2 1.20 -6.14 0.37
CA VAL A 2 2.62 -5.88 0.09
C VAL A 2 3.51 -5.69 1.32
N GLY A 3 3.01 -5.05 2.37
CA GLY A 3 3.76 -4.85 3.62
C GLY A 3 4.09 -6.18 4.32
N LEU A 4 3.21 -7.19 4.22
CA LEU A 4 3.43 -8.51 4.80
C LEU A 4 4.56 -9.28 4.09
N ASN A 5 4.89 -8.94 2.84
CA ASN A 5 6.06 -9.53 2.16
C ASN A 5 7.36 -9.21 2.91
N VAL A 6 7.47 -7.99 3.45
CA VAL A 6 8.65 -7.58 4.23
C VAL A 6 8.69 -8.27 5.59
N ALA A 7 7.52 -8.56 6.15
CA ALA A 7 7.37 -9.28 7.42
C ALA A 7 7.21 -10.80 7.25
N ALA A 8 7.42 -11.36 6.06
CA ALA A 8 7.13 -12.76 5.77
C ALA A 8 7.97 -13.72 6.62
N ASP A 9 9.29 -13.49 6.72
CA ASP A 9 10.19 -14.33 7.52
C ASP A 9 9.84 -14.35 9.02
N PRO A 10 9.67 -13.19 9.71
CA PRO A 10 9.24 -13.20 11.10
C PRO A 10 7.81 -13.74 11.27
N LEU A 11 6.89 -13.52 10.32
CA LEU A 11 5.55 -14.11 10.35
C LEU A 11 5.63 -15.65 10.38
N MET A 12 6.37 -16.24 9.43
CA MET A 12 6.54 -17.69 9.33
C MET A 12 7.14 -18.27 10.61
N THR A 13 8.14 -17.61 11.17
CA THR A 13 8.78 -18.06 12.42
C THR A 13 7.83 -17.91 13.62
N SER A 14 7.04 -16.84 13.68
CA SER A 14 6.12 -16.56 14.79
C SER A 14 5.00 -17.61 14.90
N ALA A 15 4.60 -18.25 13.80
CA ALA A 15 3.66 -19.37 13.82
C ALA A 15 4.19 -20.57 14.63
N TYR A 16 5.51 -20.75 14.70
CA TYR A 16 6.15 -21.85 15.43
C TYR A 16 6.39 -21.48 16.88
N THR A 17 6.94 -20.30 17.14
CA THR A 17 7.20 -19.83 18.51
C THR A 17 5.90 -19.57 19.27
N GLY A 18 4.82 -19.28 18.55
CA GLY A 18 3.55 -18.87 19.10
C GLY A 18 3.64 -17.52 19.83
N VAL A 19 2.55 -17.16 20.48
CA VAL A 19 2.42 -15.96 21.31
C VAL A 19 1.85 -16.29 22.68
N THR A 20 2.07 -15.39 23.65
CA THR A 20 1.53 -15.53 25.02
C THR A 20 0.35 -14.60 25.25
N GLY A 21 0.46 -13.34 24.83
CA GLY A 21 -0.65 -12.39 24.76
C GLY A 21 -1.18 -12.29 23.32
N GLY A 22 -2.29 -11.59 23.13
CA GLY A 22 -2.89 -11.44 21.82
C GLY A 22 -1.97 -10.71 20.84
N PHE A 23 -1.75 -11.32 19.67
CA PHE A 23 -0.98 -10.76 18.56
C PHE A 23 -1.80 -10.80 17.27
N VAL A 24 -2.23 -9.62 16.82
CA VAL A 24 -2.95 -9.45 15.55
C VAL A 24 -2.05 -8.81 14.51
N VAL A 25 -2.01 -9.41 13.32
CA VAL A 25 -1.35 -8.86 12.13
C VAL A 25 -2.42 -8.29 11.21
N LEU A 26 -2.53 -6.96 11.16
CA LEU A 26 -3.43 -6.28 10.23
C LEU A 26 -2.76 -6.17 8.85
N SER A 27 -3.39 -6.74 7.83
CA SER A 27 -2.93 -6.61 6.44
C SER A 27 -4.10 -6.35 5.51
N ALA A 28 -4.28 -5.08 5.14
CA ALA A 28 -5.33 -4.68 4.22
C ALA A 28 -4.94 -5.00 2.77
N ASP A 29 -5.76 -5.79 2.07
CA ASP A 29 -5.55 -6.10 0.66
C ASP A 29 -6.23 -5.05 -0.24
N ASP A 30 -5.62 -4.78 -1.40
CA ASP A 30 -6.05 -3.76 -2.37
C ASP A 30 -6.49 -4.41 -3.69
N PRO A 31 -7.70 -5.01 -3.76
CA PRO A 31 -8.32 -5.38 -5.03
C PRO A 31 -8.36 -4.18 -5.97
N PHE A 32 -8.08 -4.39 -7.25
CA PHE A 32 -7.88 -3.37 -8.29
C PHE A 32 -6.61 -2.53 -8.18
N ALA A 33 -5.77 -2.73 -7.14
CA ALA A 33 -4.51 -2.01 -6.96
C ALA A 33 -4.68 -0.49 -7.05
N HIS A 34 -5.63 0.08 -6.30
CA HIS A 34 -5.91 1.52 -6.29
C HIS A 34 -4.69 2.36 -5.87
N SER A 35 -3.87 1.80 -4.99
CA SER A 35 -2.69 2.46 -4.43
C SER A 35 -1.44 1.58 -4.46
N SER A 36 -1.63 0.27 -4.62
CA SER A 36 -0.57 -0.72 -4.66
C SER A 36 -0.03 -0.95 -6.08
N GLN A 37 1.12 -1.61 -6.17
CA GLN A 37 1.76 -1.95 -7.45
C GLN A 37 1.19 -3.23 -8.07
N ASN A 38 0.51 -4.04 -7.26
CA ASN A 38 -0.08 -5.31 -7.67
C ASN A 38 -1.20 -5.74 -6.71
N GLU A 39 -2.01 -6.67 -7.20
CA GLU A 39 -2.95 -7.45 -6.41
C GLU A 39 -2.20 -8.61 -5.72
N GLN A 40 -2.48 -8.85 -4.44
CA GLN A 40 -1.95 -9.96 -3.66
C GLN A 40 -2.97 -10.41 -2.63
N ASP A 41 -3.03 -11.70 -2.36
CA ASP A 41 -3.98 -12.27 -1.41
C ASP A 41 -3.30 -12.75 -0.12
N THR A 42 -3.61 -12.06 0.98
CA THR A 42 -3.08 -12.40 2.31
C THR A 42 -3.53 -13.77 2.80
N ARG A 43 -4.66 -14.31 2.31
CA ARG A 43 -5.14 -15.64 2.70
C ARG A 43 -4.14 -16.72 2.28
N ARG A 44 -3.34 -16.50 1.23
CA ARG A 44 -2.22 -17.38 0.83
C ARG A 44 -1.11 -17.40 1.88
N TYR A 45 -0.76 -16.25 2.45
CA TYR A 45 0.18 -16.19 3.58
C TYR A 45 -0.36 -16.89 4.82
N ALA A 46 -1.65 -16.68 5.14
CA ALA A 46 -2.30 -17.36 6.25
C ALA A 46 -2.24 -18.88 6.11
N HIS A 47 -2.58 -19.39 4.91
CA HIS A 47 -2.50 -20.80 4.59
C HIS A 47 -1.06 -21.33 4.70
N PHE A 48 -0.08 -20.62 4.10
CA PHE A 48 1.32 -21.04 4.12
C PHE A 48 1.89 -21.08 5.54
N ALA A 49 1.57 -20.08 6.36
CA ALA A 49 2.02 -19.98 7.76
C ALA A 49 1.19 -20.86 8.73
N ARG A 50 0.07 -21.43 8.29
CA ARG A 50 -0.93 -22.14 9.12
C ARG A 50 -1.50 -21.28 10.25
N LEU A 51 -1.73 -20.00 9.95
CA LEU A 51 -2.29 -19.03 10.87
C LEU A 51 -3.78 -18.78 10.56
N PRO A 52 -4.60 -18.53 11.60
CA PRO A 52 -5.96 -18.06 11.36
C PRO A 52 -5.97 -16.70 10.67
N CYS A 53 -6.94 -16.49 9.78
CA CYS A 53 -7.17 -15.22 9.11
C CYS A 53 -8.66 -14.86 9.18
N LEU A 54 -8.98 -13.66 9.65
CA LEU A 54 -10.34 -13.11 9.66
C LEU A 54 -10.51 -12.11 8.52
N ASP A 55 -11.58 -12.27 7.75
CA ASP A 55 -11.90 -11.56 6.50
C ASP A 55 -13.32 -10.98 6.58
N PRO A 56 -13.49 -9.73 7.06
CA PRO A 56 -14.79 -9.17 7.36
C PRO A 56 -15.62 -8.86 6.11
N ALA A 57 -16.94 -9.07 6.18
CA ALA A 57 -17.88 -8.66 5.12
C ALA A 57 -18.49 -7.27 5.32
N SER A 58 -18.33 -6.66 6.50
CA SER A 58 -18.90 -5.36 6.83
C SER A 58 -18.06 -4.58 7.84
N VAL A 59 -18.36 -3.29 8.04
CA VAL A 59 -17.69 -2.44 9.05
C VAL A 59 -17.99 -2.92 10.48
N GLN A 60 -19.21 -3.40 10.76
CA GLN A 60 -19.55 -3.99 12.07
C GLN A 60 -18.78 -5.30 12.30
N GLU A 61 -18.74 -6.18 11.31
CA GLU A 61 -18.00 -7.44 11.41
C GLU A 61 -16.50 -7.18 11.57
N ALA A 62 -15.94 -6.18 10.89
CA ALA A 62 -14.56 -5.74 11.07
C ALA A 62 -14.26 -5.28 12.51
N HIS A 63 -15.18 -4.53 13.13
CA HIS A 63 -15.09 -4.14 14.54
C HIS A 63 -15.07 -5.37 15.46
N ASP A 64 -16.05 -6.26 15.31
CA ASP A 64 -16.21 -7.42 16.20
C ASP A 64 -15.08 -8.44 16.03
N MET A 65 -14.66 -8.70 14.79
CA MET A 65 -13.55 -9.58 14.47
C MET A 65 -12.23 -9.11 15.08
N MET A 66 -12.00 -7.81 15.24
CA MET A 66 -10.75 -7.32 15.85
C MET A 66 -10.66 -7.74 17.32
N ARG A 67 -11.75 -7.60 18.08
CA ARG A 67 -11.84 -8.09 19.46
C ARG A 67 -11.59 -9.61 19.50
N ASP A 68 -12.29 -10.35 18.63
CA ASP A 68 -12.23 -11.80 18.63
C ASP A 68 -10.87 -12.32 18.12
N ALA A 69 -10.16 -11.56 17.28
CA ALA A 69 -8.80 -11.87 16.84
C ALA A 69 -7.81 -11.89 18.00
N PHE A 70 -7.86 -10.90 18.90
CA PHE A 70 -7.00 -10.91 20.09
C PHE A 70 -7.30 -12.10 21.01
N ALA A 71 -8.59 -12.38 21.24
CA ALA A 71 -9.01 -13.52 22.06
C ALA A 71 -8.59 -14.86 21.45
N LEU A 72 -8.82 -15.05 20.15
CA LEU A 72 -8.41 -16.26 19.41
C LEU A 72 -6.89 -16.44 19.41
N SER A 73 -6.15 -15.33 19.31
CA SER A 73 -4.69 -15.34 19.35
C SER A 73 -4.17 -15.86 20.68
N GLU A 74 -4.76 -15.42 21.81
CA GLU A 74 -4.44 -15.93 23.14
C GLU A 74 -4.88 -17.38 23.34
N GLU A 75 -6.09 -17.73 22.89
CA GLU A 75 -6.66 -19.08 23.03
C GLU A 75 -5.77 -20.14 22.38
N PHE A 76 -5.29 -19.87 21.16
CA PHE A 76 -4.44 -20.82 20.43
C PHE A 76 -2.95 -20.53 20.60
N GLY A 77 -2.56 -19.42 21.21
CA GLY A 77 -1.16 -18.98 21.26
C GLY A 77 -0.55 -18.85 19.86
N LEU A 78 -1.30 -18.29 18.91
CA LEU A 78 -0.89 -18.08 17.52
C LEU A 78 -1.14 -16.61 17.13
N PRO A 79 -0.29 -16.00 16.27
CA PRO A 79 -0.68 -14.76 15.60
C PRO A 79 -1.97 -14.96 14.80
N VAL A 80 -2.85 -13.97 14.81
CA VAL A 80 -4.07 -13.96 13.99
C VAL A 80 -3.94 -12.88 12.93
N ILE A 81 -4.20 -13.23 11.68
CA ILE A 81 -4.22 -12.26 10.59
C ILE A 81 -5.62 -11.64 10.52
N PHE A 82 -5.69 -10.32 10.45
CA PHE A 82 -6.91 -9.59 10.14
C PHE A 82 -6.75 -8.94 8.76
N ARG A 83 -7.57 -9.37 7.80
CA ARG A 83 -7.47 -9.00 6.39
C ARG A 83 -8.74 -8.29 5.93
N PRO A 84 -8.82 -6.95 6.04
CA PRO A 84 -9.85 -6.19 5.34
C PRO A 84 -9.45 -5.99 3.86
N THR A 85 -10.42 -5.69 3.00
CA THR A 85 -10.17 -5.18 1.64
C THR A 85 -10.47 -3.69 1.53
N THR A 86 -10.15 -3.08 0.39
CA THR A 86 -10.34 -1.63 0.11
C THR A 86 -11.71 -1.12 0.55
N ARG A 87 -12.81 -1.79 0.20
CA ARG A 87 -14.15 -1.32 0.59
C ARG A 87 -14.44 -1.40 2.07
N ILE A 88 -13.88 -2.34 2.81
CA ILE A 88 -13.98 -2.33 4.27
C ILE A 88 -13.21 -1.13 4.84
N CYS A 89 -12.01 -0.85 4.32
CA CYS A 89 -11.15 0.24 4.79
C CYS A 89 -11.66 1.64 4.43
N HIS A 90 -12.39 1.78 3.32
CA HIS A 90 -12.86 3.05 2.77
C HIS A 90 -14.37 3.28 2.93
N SER A 91 -15.04 2.46 3.76
CA SER A 91 -16.45 2.64 4.11
C SER A 91 -16.62 3.20 5.52
N LYS A 92 -17.82 3.73 5.78
CA LYS A 92 -18.24 4.20 7.11
C LYS A 92 -19.68 3.75 7.36
N GLY A 93 -20.00 3.48 8.62
CA GLY A 93 -21.34 3.13 9.06
C GLY A 93 -21.44 3.28 10.57
N ASP A 94 -22.67 3.29 11.08
CA ASP A 94 -22.89 3.19 12.53
C ASP A 94 -22.44 1.79 12.99
N VAL A 95 -21.76 1.74 14.13
CA VAL A 95 -21.27 0.50 14.74
C VAL A 95 -21.70 0.43 16.19
N ASP A 96 -22.20 -0.73 16.60
CA ASP A 96 -22.39 -1.05 18.00
C ASP A 96 -21.03 -1.45 18.59
N LEU A 97 -20.52 -0.61 19.48
CA LEU A 97 -19.24 -0.82 20.15
C LEU A 97 -19.31 -1.93 21.20
N GLY A 98 -20.52 -2.29 21.65
CA GLY A 98 -20.73 -3.21 22.76
C GLY A 98 -20.06 -2.72 24.05
N LYS A 99 -19.67 -3.68 24.91
CA LYS A 99 -18.98 -3.38 26.17
C LYS A 99 -17.47 -3.40 25.96
N ILE A 100 -16.80 -2.33 26.39
CA ILE A 100 -15.35 -2.23 26.38
C ILE A 100 -14.77 -3.05 27.54
N GLY A 101 -13.75 -3.87 27.24
CA GLY A 101 -12.99 -4.57 28.27
C GLY A 101 -12.23 -3.58 29.17
N THR A 102 -12.35 -3.75 30.48
CA THR A 102 -11.68 -2.89 31.48
C THR A 102 -10.56 -3.62 32.25
N GLU A 103 -10.35 -4.89 31.94
CA GLU A 103 -9.31 -5.71 32.56
C GLU A 103 -7.96 -5.46 31.90
N TYR A 104 -6.97 -5.10 32.71
CA TYR A 104 -5.58 -4.96 32.28
C TYR A 104 -4.75 -6.05 32.94
N ARG A 105 -3.97 -6.78 32.12
CA ARG A 105 -3.03 -7.78 32.60
C ARG A 105 -1.62 -7.20 32.60
N THR A 106 -0.82 -7.56 33.61
CA THR A 106 0.60 -7.23 33.63
C THR A 106 1.37 -8.20 32.74
N ALA A 107 2.13 -7.67 31.79
CA ALA A 107 3.00 -8.49 30.94
C ALA A 107 4.19 -9.04 31.74
N GLU A 108 4.51 -10.32 31.54
CA GLU A 108 5.68 -10.98 32.13
C GLU A 108 6.43 -11.75 31.05
N PHE A 109 7.74 -11.53 30.93
CA PHE A 109 8.59 -12.35 30.05
C PHE A 109 9.09 -13.59 30.81
N ARG A 110 8.56 -14.76 30.44
CA ARG A 110 9.02 -16.06 30.95
C ARG A 110 10.02 -16.69 29.99
N ARG A 111 11.22 -16.99 30.48
CA ARG A 111 12.27 -17.62 29.66
C ARG A 111 11.88 -19.06 29.32
N ASP A 112 11.60 -19.32 28.05
CA ASP A 112 11.50 -20.68 27.49
C ASP A 112 12.26 -20.79 26.14
N PRO A 113 13.55 -21.12 26.18
CA PRO A 113 14.33 -21.30 24.95
C PRO A 113 13.80 -22.41 24.03
N LYS A 114 13.09 -23.42 24.55
CA LYS A 114 12.52 -24.49 23.72
C LYS A 114 11.35 -24.00 22.87
N GLN A 115 10.68 -22.93 23.31
CA GLN A 115 9.61 -22.26 22.57
C GLN A 115 10.14 -21.14 21.68
N TYR A 116 11.02 -20.28 22.19
CA TYR A 116 11.37 -19.02 21.52
C TYR A 116 12.66 -19.06 20.68
N VAL A 117 13.43 -20.15 20.73
CA VAL A 117 14.66 -20.30 19.91
C VAL A 117 14.46 -21.39 18.87
N VAL A 118 14.31 -20.99 17.60
CA VAL A 118 13.96 -21.86 16.47
C VAL A 118 15.17 -22.58 15.85
N ILE A 119 15.91 -23.33 16.66
CA ILE A 119 16.91 -24.29 16.15
C ILE A 119 16.24 -25.56 15.62
N PRO A 120 16.87 -26.33 14.71
CA PRO A 120 16.23 -27.47 14.06
C PRO A 120 15.60 -28.51 15.00
N ALA A 121 16.16 -28.75 16.19
CA ALA A 121 15.59 -29.67 17.17
C ALA A 121 14.25 -29.15 17.75
N HIS A 122 14.17 -27.85 18.07
CA HIS A 122 12.95 -27.23 18.59
C HIS A 122 11.91 -27.06 17.48
N THR A 123 12.32 -26.60 16.29
CA THR A 123 11.42 -26.35 15.16
C THR A 123 10.61 -27.58 14.76
N ARG A 124 11.22 -28.78 14.76
CA ARG A 124 10.50 -30.04 14.46
C ARG A 124 9.38 -30.34 15.46
N VAL A 125 9.62 -30.07 16.74
CA VAL A 125 8.62 -30.24 17.81
C VAL A 125 7.53 -29.17 17.71
N LEU A 126 7.92 -27.90 17.51
CA LEU A 126 6.99 -26.78 17.37
C LEU A 126 6.09 -26.95 16.14
N HIS A 127 6.62 -27.47 15.04
CA HIS A 127 5.82 -27.76 13.85
C HIS A 127 4.72 -28.78 14.14
N LYS A 128 5.03 -29.85 14.90
CA LYS A 128 4.04 -30.84 15.31
C LYS A 128 2.93 -30.18 16.14
N LYS A 129 3.30 -29.35 17.12
CA LYS A 129 2.34 -28.59 17.94
C LYS A 129 1.46 -27.66 17.11
N LEU A 130 2.02 -26.96 16.12
CA LEU A 130 1.26 -26.10 15.21
C LEU A 130 0.20 -26.89 14.43
N ASN A 131 0.56 -28.09 13.96
CA ASN A 131 -0.36 -28.97 13.24
C ASN A 131 -1.44 -29.57 14.14
N GLU A 132 -1.11 -29.93 15.39
CA GLU A 132 -2.06 -30.44 16.38
C GLU A 132 -3.15 -29.43 16.73
N LYS A 133 -2.88 -28.11 16.59
CA LYS A 133 -3.88 -27.04 16.82
C LYS A 133 -4.93 -26.91 15.71
N GLN A 134 -4.62 -27.32 14.48
CA GLN A 134 -5.42 -26.98 13.29
C GLN A 134 -6.86 -27.53 13.33
N PRO A 135 -7.13 -28.79 13.73
CA PRO A 135 -8.50 -29.30 13.76
C PRO A 135 -9.41 -28.54 14.74
N THR A 136 -8.92 -28.25 15.94
CA THR A 136 -9.67 -27.49 16.94
C THR A 136 -9.86 -26.03 16.50
N LEU A 137 -8.85 -25.43 15.88
CA LEU A 137 -8.92 -24.06 15.36
C LEU A 137 -10.05 -23.92 14.33
N LYS A 138 -10.14 -24.83 13.35
CA LYS A 138 -11.19 -24.81 12.31
C LYS A 138 -12.59 -24.83 12.91
N LYS A 139 -12.84 -25.75 13.86
CA LYS A 139 -14.12 -25.85 14.55
C LYS A 139 -14.45 -24.59 15.35
N ARG A 140 -13.47 -24.06 16.07
CA ARG A 140 -13.61 -22.80 16.81
C ARG A 140 -13.98 -21.63 15.89
N LEU A 141 -13.41 -21.54 14.70
CA LEU A 141 -13.75 -20.49 13.73
C LEU A 141 -15.20 -20.59 13.23
N VAL A 142 -15.74 -21.80 13.09
CA VAL A 142 -17.18 -22.01 12.79
C VAL A 142 -18.05 -21.59 13.97
N GLU A 143 -17.66 -21.93 15.21
CA GLU A 143 -18.39 -21.54 16.43
C GLU A 143 -18.45 -20.02 16.65
N LEU A 144 -17.45 -19.27 16.18
CA LEU A 144 -17.49 -17.80 16.18
C LEU A 144 -18.57 -17.23 15.24
N GLY A 145 -19.13 -18.05 14.34
CA GLY A 145 -20.25 -17.66 13.46
C GLY A 145 -19.86 -16.84 12.24
N TYR A 146 -18.57 -16.55 12.04
CA TYR A 146 -18.09 -15.84 10.85
C TYR A 146 -18.17 -16.70 9.58
N ASN A 147 -18.02 -18.03 9.72
CA ASN A 147 -18.37 -18.99 8.68
C ASN A 147 -19.81 -19.48 8.93
N ARG A 148 -20.73 -19.12 8.03
CA ARG A 148 -22.17 -19.35 8.21
C ARG A 148 -22.86 -19.60 6.89
N HIS A 149 -23.95 -20.34 6.89
CA HIS A 149 -24.70 -20.62 5.66
C HIS A 149 -26.21 -20.72 5.89
N THR A 150 -26.98 -20.53 4.81
CA THR A 150 -28.42 -20.73 4.76
C THR A 150 -28.77 -21.53 3.51
N VAL A 151 -29.58 -22.58 3.67
CA VAL A 151 -30.05 -23.43 2.56
C VAL A 151 -31.47 -23.02 2.16
N ARG A 152 -31.67 -22.68 0.89
CA ARG A 152 -32.94 -22.20 0.33
C ARG A 152 -33.40 -22.97 -0.91
N GLY A 153 -32.46 -23.50 -1.69
CA GLY A 153 -32.77 -24.24 -2.91
C GLY A 153 -31.66 -25.18 -3.35
N ARG A 154 -31.67 -25.55 -4.64
CA ARG A 154 -30.76 -26.56 -5.23
C ARG A 154 -29.46 -25.97 -5.79
N THR A 155 -29.39 -24.65 -5.91
CA THR A 155 -28.20 -23.89 -6.30
C THR A 155 -27.73 -23.01 -5.14
N ALA A 156 -26.44 -22.69 -5.12
CA ALA A 156 -25.84 -21.92 -4.04
C ALA A 156 -24.77 -20.94 -4.51
N VAL A 157 -24.55 -19.91 -3.70
CA VAL A 157 -23.38 -19.04 -3.76
C VAL A 157 -22.52 -19.25 -2.51
N VAL A 158 -21.21 -19.36 -2.67
CA VAL A 158 -20.23 -19.26 -1.58
C VAL A 158 -19.45 -17.96 -1.80
N ALA A 159 -19.47 -17.06 -0.82
CA ALA A 159 -18.80 -15.78 -0.90
C ALA A 159 -17.91 -15.52 0.31
N SER A 160 -16.83 -14.74 0.15
CA SER A 160 -15.93 -14.39 1.25
C SER A 160 -15.71 -12.91 1.45
N GLY A 161 -15.49 -12.51 2.70
CA GLY A 161 -15.25 -11.12 3.07
C GLY A 161 -16.28 -10.19 2.45
N VAL A 162 -15.82 -9.05 1.92
CA VAL A 162 -16.71 -8.03 1.32
C VAL A 162 -17.54 -8.54 0.14
N SER A 163 -17.12 -9.61 -0.55
CA SER A 163 -17.90 -10.17 -1.66
C SER A 163 -19.28 -10.67 -1.20
N ALA A 164 -19.41 -11.08 0.06
CA ALA A 164 -20.68 -11.48 0.62
C ALA A 164 -21.70 -10.33 0.66
N ALA A 165 -21.25 -9.09 0.92
CA ALA A 165 -22.13 -7.92 0.90
C ALA A 165 -22.68 -7.67 -0.51
N TYR A 166 -21.83 -7.72 -1.53
CA TYR A 166 -22.26 -7.56 -2.93
C TYR A 166 -23.23 -8.67 -3.37
N VAL A 167 -22.97 -9.91 -2.97
CA VAL A 167 -23.87 -11.04 -3.26
C VAL A 167 -25.24 -10.81 -2.63
N GLN A 168 -25.29 -10.40 -1.37
CA GLN A 168 -26.56 -10.20 -0.66
C GLN A 168 -27.46 -9.13 -1.31
N GLU A 169 -26.90 -8.14 -1.99
CA GLU A 169 -27.68 -7.11 -2.71
C GLU A 169 -28.43 -7.66 -3.94
N VAL A 170 -27.96 -8.75 -4.53
CA VAL A 170 -28.47 -9.27 -5.81
C VAL A 170 -28.91 -10.74 -5.75
N LEU A 171 -28.77 -11.39 -4.59
CA LEU A 171 -29.01 -12.81 -4.42
C LEU A 171 -30.52 -13.14 -4.55
N PRO A 172 -30.90 -14.12 -5.39
CA PRO A 172 -32.29 -14.59 -5.48
C PRO A 172 -32.76 -15.32 -4.22
N ASP A 173 -34.07 -15.26 -3.96
CA ASP A 173 -34.67 -15.85 -2.75
C ASP A 173 -34.53 -17.38 -2.71
N ASP A 174 -34.47 -18.03 -3.87
CA ASP A 174 -34.36 -19.49 -4.03
C ASP A 174 -32.91 -20.00 -4.09
N VAL A 175 -31.92 -19.11 -3.99
CA VAL A 175 -30.50 -19.47 -4.02
C VAL A 175 -29.93 -19.50 -2.60
N SER A 176 -29.30 -20.60 -2.23
CA SER A 176 -28.62 -20.76 -0.94
C SER A 176 -27.35 -19.91 -0.87
N LEU A 177 -26.93 -19.53 0.34
CA LEU A 177 -25.74 -18.69 0.56
C LEU A 177 -24.87 -19.27 1.67
N ALA A 178 -23.58 -19.38 1.42
CA ALA A 178 -22.55 -19.53 2.45
C ALA A 178 -21.62 -18.33 2.43
N ILE A 179 -21.28 -17.83 3.62
CA ILE A 179 -20.33 -16.74 3.84
C ILE A 179 -19.13 -17.34 4.57
N VAL A 180 -17.94 -17.12 4.00
CA VAL A 180 -16.65 -17.49 4.58
C VAL A 180 -15.96 -16.21 5.05
N GLY A 181 -16.01 -15.96 6.37
CA GLY A 181 -15.36 -14.83 7.03
C GLY A 181 -14.10 -15.20 7.80
N ALA A 182 -13.76 -16.49 7.88
CA ALA A 182 -12.61 -16.96 8.63
C ALA A 182 -11.91 -18.16 7.98
N TYR A 183 -10.58 -18.20 8.13
CA TYR A 183 -9.69 -19.21 7.59
C TYR A 183 -8.77 -19.76 8.70
N PRO A 184 -8.33 -21.02 8.65
CA PRO A 184 -8.66 -22.03 7.64
C PRO A 184 -10.13 -22.45 7.67
N ILE A 185 -10.66 -22.84 6.51
CA ILE A 185 -12.05 -23.31 6.37
C ILE A 185 -12.14 -24.73 6.95
N ASP A 186 -13.20 -25.01 7.70
CA ASP A 186 -13.52 -26.36 8.18
C ASP A 186 -14.11 -27.20 7.04
N GLU A 187 -13.48 -28.34 6.73
CA GLU A 187 -13.85 -29.17 5.59
C GLU A 187 -15.21 -29.85 5.77
N GLU A 188 -15.55 -30.27 7.00
CA GLU A 188 -16.82 -30.94 7.29
C GLU A 188 -17.99 -29.96 7.11
N TRP A 189 -17.85 -28.75 7.66
CA TRP A 189 -18.83 -27.67 7.50
C TRP A 189 -19.02 -27.28 6.03
N LEU A 190 -17.92 -27.19 5.27
CA LEU A 190 -17.99 -26.81 3.86
C LEU A 190 -18.64 -27.92 3.02
N ALA A 191 -18.25 -29.18 3.21
CA ALA A 191 -18.81 -30.31 2.49
C ALA A 191 -20.30 -30.50 2.78
N ASP A 192 -20.74 -30.34 4.04
CA ASP A 192 -22.15 -30.41 4.42
C ASP A 192 -23.01 -29.37 3.67
N PHE A 193 -22.46 -28.18 3.40
CA PHE A 193 -23.15 -27.18 2.60
C PHE A 193 -23.07 -27.48 1.09
N VAL A 194 -21.87 -27.75 0.56
CA VAL A 194 -21.63 -27.87 -0.89
C VAL A 194 -22.43 -29.03 -1.49
N ASP A 195 -22.38 -30.22 -0.88
CA ASP A 195 -22.99 -31.44 -1.43
C ASP A 195 -24.53 -31.49 -1.29
N ARG A 196 -25.14 -30.46 -0.70
CA ARG A 196 -26.61 -30.25 -0.74
C ARG A 196 -27.10 -29.62 -2.04
N HIS A 197 -26.18 -29.11 -2.86
CA HIS A 197 -26.50 -28.33 -4.06
C HIS A 197 -25.99 -29.05 -5.31
N GLU A 198 -26.69 -28.85 -6.43
CA GLU A 198 -26.24 -29.32 -7.74
C GLU A 198 -25.16 -28.43 -8.32
N LYS A 199 -25.22 -27.12 -8.03
CA LYS A 199 -24.29 -26.12 -8.53
C LYS A 199 -23.99 -25.08 -7.47
N VAL A 200 -22.71 -24.76 -7.33
CA VAL A 200 -22.18 -23.71 -6.45
C VAL A 200 -21.41 -22.69 -7.28
N LEU A 201 -21.80 -21.43 -7.18
CA LEU A 201 -21.01 -20.29 -7.66
C LEU A 201 -20.14 -19.77 -6.52
N VAL A 202 -18.83 -19.64 -6.75
CA VAL A 202 -17.90 -19.05 -5.77
C VAL A 202 -17.56 -17.62 -6.15
N VAL A 203 -17.79 -16.66 -5.25
CA VAL A 203 -17.55 -15.23 -5.45
C VAL A 203 -16.57 -14.73 -4.39
N GLU A 204 -15.33 -14.51 -4.80
CA GLU A 204 -14.27 -13.95 -3.94
C GLU A 204 -13.38 -12.98 -4.72
N GLU A 205 -12.84 -11.97 -4.05
CA GLU A 205 -11.85 -11.05 -4.64
C GLU A 205 -10.44 -11.64 -4.55
N LEU A 206 -9.56 -11.24 -5.47
CA LEU A 206 -8.17 -11.69 -5.58
C LEU A 206 -8.05 -13.18 -5.97
N ASP A 207 -7.32 -14.00 -5.21
CA ASP A 207 -7.02 -15.39 -5.56
C ASP A 207 -8.23 -16.33 -5.31
N PRO A 208 -8.36 -17.45 -6.04
CA PRO A 208 -9.43 -18.45 -5.86
C PRO A 208 -9.23 -19.35 -4.63
N VAL A 209 -8.98 -18.77 -3.45
CA VAL A 209 -8.69 -19.51 -2.22
C VAL A 209 -9.90 -20.31 -1.72
N VAL A 210 -11.08 -19.71 -1.76
CA VAL A 210 -12.34 -20.36 -1.36
C VAL A 210 -12.80 -21.32 -2.45
N GLU A 211 -12.64 -20.97 -3.72
CA GLU A 211 -13.03 -21.83 -4.83
C GLU A 211 -12.23 -23.13 -4.82
N GLU A 212 -10.92 -23.07 -4.56
CA GLU A 212 -10.08 -24.26 -4.38
C GLU A 212 -10.61 -25.16 -3.25
N ALA A 213 -10.97 -24.59 -2.11
CA ALA A 213 -11.52 -25.34 -0.98
C ALA A 213 -12.90 -25.96 -1.31
N VAL A 214 -13.78 -25.20 -1.96
CA VAL A 214 -15.09 -25.68 -2.40
C VAL A 214 -14.95 -26.83 -3.40
N ARG A 215 -14.01 -26.73 -4.34
CA ARG A 215 -13.71 -27.81 -5.29
C ARG A 215 -13.19 -29.06 -4.62
N GLN A 216 -12.38 -28.92 -3.57
CA GLN A 216 -11.90 -30.06 -2.78
C GLN A 216 -13.02 -30.72 -1.97
N ALA A 217 -14.00 -29.94 -1.49
CA ALA A 217 -15.15 -30.43 -0.75
C ALA A 217 -16.25 -31.04 -1.64
N ALA A 218 -16.38 -30.58 -2.88
CA ALA A 218 -17.42 -31.02 -3.80
C ALA A 218 -17.20 -32.46 -4.28
N THR A 219 -18.20 -33.34 -4.06
CA THR A 219 -18.15 -34.72 -4.58
C THR A 219 -19.07 -34.94 -5.78
N LYS A 220 -20.19 -34.21 -5.83
CA LYS A 220 -21.23 -34.34 -6.87
C LYS A 220 -21.78 -33.00 -7.35
N THR A 221 -21.20 -31.89 -6.90
CA THR A 221 -21.65 -30.53 -7.15
C THR A 221 -20.82 -29.88 -8.25
N GLU A 222 -21.47 -29.24 -9.22
CA GLU A 222 -20.79 -28.41 -10.21
C GLU A 222 -20.30 -27.12 -9.54
N VAL A 223 -18.99 -26.89 -9.57
CA VAL A 223 -18.38 -25.67 -9.01
C VAL A 223 -17.97 -24.73 -10.13
N VAL A 224 -18.52 -23.51 -10.11
CA VAL A 224 -18.21 -22.43 -11.05
C VAL A 224 -17.71 -21.20 -10.29
N GLY A 225 -16.80 -20.43 -10.88
CA GLY A 225 -16.12 -19.32 -10.21
C GLY A 225 -15.08 -18.65 -11.12
N LYS A 226 -13.95 -18.25 -10.55
CA LYS A 226 -12.81 -17.71 -11.29
C LYS A 226 -12.20 -18.76 -12.20
N MET A 227 -12.01 -20.00 -11.71
CA MET A 227 -11.35 -21.06 -12.47
C MET A 227 -12.15 -21.53 -13.70
N THR A 228 -13.45 -21.20 -13.79
CA THR A 228 -14.31 -21.45 -14.97
C THR A 228 -14.55 -20.20 -15.82
N GLY A 229 -14.00 -19.03 -15.43
CA GLY A 229 -14.25 -17.75 -16.10
C GLY A 229 -15.66 -17.17 -15.85
N THR A 230 -16.42 -17.72 -14.90
CA THR A 230 -17.74 -17.22 -14.51
C THR A 230 -17.62 -15.92 -13.73
N VAL A 231 -16.61 -15.84 -12.86
CA VAL A 231 -16.23 -14.67 -12.05
C VAL A 231 -14.86 -14.19 -12.54
N PRO A 232 -14.61 -12.87 -12.65
CA PRO A 232 -13.31 -12.35 -13.10
C PRO A 232 -12.19 -12.59 -12.09
N TYR A 233 -10.97 -12.78 -12.58
CA TYR A 233 -9.79 -12.90 -11.72
C TYR A 233 -9.38 -11.55 -11.13
N GLU A 234 -9.37 -10.53 -11.98
CA GLU A 234 -8.82 -9.22 -11.69
C GLU A 234 -9.87 -8.25 -11.17
N GLY A 235 -9.41 -7.33 -10.33
CA GLY A 235 -10.15 -6.15 -9.95
C GLY A 235 -11.07 -6.32 -8.75
N GLU A 236 -11.57 -5.17 -8.32
CA GLU A 236 -12.52 -5.03 -7.22
C GLU A 236 -13.93 -5.31 -7.72
N PHE A 237 -14.71 -6.04 -6.93
CA PHE A 237 -16.06 -6.41 -7.31
C PHE A 237 -17.06 -5.31 -6.98
N THR A 238 -18.18 -5.39 -7.68
CA THR A 238 -19.35 -4.52 -7.47
C THR A 238 -20.61 -5.39 -7.54
N PRO A 239 -21.75 -4.91 -7.02
CA PRO A 239 -23.03 -5.59 -7.22
C PRO A 239 -23.34 -5.89 -8.70
N ALA A 240 -22.91 -5.01 -9.62
CA ALA A 240 -23.05 -5.24 -11.07
C ALA A 240 -22.21 -6.43 -11.56
N THR A 241 -20.96 -6.52 -11.14
CA THR A 241 -20.07 -7.63 -11.47
C THR A 241 -20.62 -8.96 -10.95
N VAL A 242 -21.16 -8.96 -9.73
CA VAL A 242 -21.74 -10.16 -9.10
C VAL A 242 -23.05 -10.56 -9.77
N ALA A 243 -23.93 -9.61 -10.10
CA ALA A 243 -25.16 -9.90 -10.85
C ALA A 243 -24.87 -10.56 -12.21
N ALA A 244 -23.84 -10.06 -12.91
CA ALA A 244 -23.40 -10.68 -14.17
C ALA A 244 -22.85 -12.10 -13.97
N ALA A 245 -22.11 -12.35 -12.88
CA ALA A 245 -21.62 -13.68 -12.55
C ALA A 245 -22.75 -14.67 -12.21
N LEU A 246 -23.77 -14.21 -11.45
CA LEU A 246 -24.99 -14.99 -11.19
C LEU A 246 -25.69 -15.38 -12.49
N GLN A 247 -25.90 -14.41 -13.39
CA GLN A 247 -26.56 -14.67 -14.67
C GLN A 247 -25.77 -15.69 -15.52
N LYS A 248 -24.44 -15.57 -15.58
CA LYS A 248 -23.57 -16.55 -16.24
C LYS A 248 -23.63 -17.94 -15.61
N ALA A 249 -23.84 -18.02 -14.30
CA ALA A 249 -24.02 -19.29 -13.57
C ALA A 249 -25.42 -19.91 -13.75
N GLY A 250 -26.34 -19.22 -14.44
CA GLY A 250 -27.73 -19.64 -14.60
C GLY A 250 -28.63 -19.27 -13.43
N MET A 251 -28.24 -18.29 -12.62
CA MET A 251 -29.03 -17.75 -11.49
C MET A 251 -29.54 -16.35 -11.85
N SER A 252 -30.83 -16.08 -11.65
CA SER A 252 -31.46 -14.82 -12.07
C SER A 252 -31.38 -13.77 -10.96
N PRO A 253 -30.45 -12.79 -11.01
CA PRO A 253 -30.27 -11.82 -9.92
C PRO A 253 -31.54 -11.00 -9.65
N THR A 254 -31.80 -10.66 -8.38
CA THR A 254 -32.99 -9.88 -7.96
C THR A 254 -32.99 -8.46 -8.50
N THR A 255 -31.80 -7.87 -8.57
CA THR A 255 -31.57 -6.52 -9.09
C THR A 255 -30.49 -6.59 -10.16
N THR A 256 -30.68 -5.84 -11.24
CA THR A 256 -29.64 -5.63 -12.25
C THR A 256 -29.13 -4.21 -12.16
N PHE A 257 -27.81 -4.05 -12.25
CA PHE A 257 -27.16 -2.76 -12.25
C PHE A 257 -26.68 -2.46 -13.67
N PRO A 258 -27.28 -1.50 -14.39
CA PRO A 258 -26.79 -1.13 -15.71
C PRO A 258 -25.37 -0.57 -15.58
N ALA A 259 -24.49 -0.96 -16.50
CA ALA A 259 -23.14 -0.42 -16.55
C ALA A 259 -23.19 1.11 -16.71
N ALA A 260 -22.58 1.84 -15.79
CA ALA A 260 -22.49 3.29 -15.89
C ALA A 260 -21.55 3.66 -17.05
N ALA A 261 -22.07 4.35 -18.06
CA ALA A 261 -21.23 4.92 -19.11
C ALA A 261 -20.42 6.10 -18.53
N PRO A 262 -19.11 6.20 -18.82
CA PRO A 262 -18.34 7.38 -18.44
C PRO A 262 -18.98 8.64 -18.99
N ALA A 263 -19.12 9.68 -18.16
CA ALA A 263 -19.64 10.96 -18.62
C ALA A 263 -18.74 11.53 -19.73
N GLN A 264 -19.34 11.94 -20.85
CA GLN A 264 -18.59 12.52 -21.96
C GLN A 264 -18.05 13.91 -21.59
N GLY A 265 -16.86 14.24 -22.12
CA GLY A 265 -16.25 15.57 -21.94
C GLY A 265 -15.61 15.79 -20.56
N VAL A 266 -15.52 14.78 -19.70
CA VAL A 266 -14.80 14.90 -18.42
C VAL A 266 -13.29 14.88 -18.66
N PRO A 267 -12.53 15.90 -18.20
CA PRO A 267 -11.09 15.92 -18.36
C PRO A 267 -10.44 14.79 -17.53
N PRO A 268 -9.37 14.16 -18.03
CA PRO A 268 -8.65 13.15 -17.27
C PRO A 268 -8.02 13.78 -16.03
N ARG A 269 -8.02 13.04 -14.92
CA ARG A 269 -7.36 13.42 -13.67
C ARG A 269 -6.16 12.50 -13.43
N PRO A 270 -5.02 12.74 -14.10
CA PRO A 270 -3.84 11.91 -13.89
C PRO A 270 -3.31 12.09 -12.47
N PRO A 271 -2.70 11.06 -11.88
CA PRO A 271 -1.97 11.19 -10.61
C PRO A 271 -0.90 12.29 -10.72
N ILE A 272 -0.94 13.28 -9.83
CA ILE A 272 -0.05 14.45 -9.87
C ILE A 272 0.39 14.88 -8.48
N LEU A 273 1.63 15.36 -8.36
CA LEU A 273 2.15 15.96 -7.13
C LEU A 273 1.36 17.23 -6.75
N CYS A 274 1.14 17.42 -5.44
CA CYS A 274 0.50 18.62 -4.88
C CYS A 274 1.14 19.92 -5.38
N ALA A 275 0.36 21.01 -5.40
CA ALA A 275 0.90 22.35 -5.62
C ALA A 275 1.98 22.68 -4.58
N GLY A 276 3.13 23.14 -5.06
CA GLY A 276 4.31 23.41 -4.21
C GLY A 276 4.98 22.17 -3.60
N CYS A 277 4.66 20.94 -4.02
CA CYS A 277 5.37 19.76 -3.55
C CYS A 277 6.87 19.83 -3.83
N MET A 278 7.70 19.51 -2.83
CA MET A 278 9.16 19.59 -2.91
C MET A 278 9.79 18.55 -3.85
N HIS A 279 9.10 17.46 -4.17
CA HIS A 279 9.56 16.50 -5.19
C HIS A 279 9.68 17.14 -6.58
N ARG A 280 8.81 18.10 -6.90
CA ARG A 280 8.71 18.72 -8.22
C ARG A 280 9.97 19.48 -8.64
N PRO A 281 10.50 20.44 -7.86
CA PRO A 281 11.77 21.07 -8.18
C PRO A 281 12.94 20.09 -8.23
N THR A 282 12.98 19.08 -7.35
CA THR A 282 14.01 18.03 -7.40
C THR A 282 14.00 17.31 -8.75
N PHE A 283 12.83 16.84 -9.21
CA PHE A 283 12.69 16.20 -10.52
C PHE A 283 12.99 17.14 -11.69
N TYR A 284 12.59 18.41 -11.58
CA TYR A 284 12.92 19.42 -12.59
C TYR A 284 14.43 19.60 -12.73
N ALA A 285 15.14 19.79 -11.62
CA ALA A 285 16.60 19.97 -11.62
C ALA A 285 17.33 18.71 -12.07
N MET A 286 16.90 17.54 -11.58
CA MET A 286 17.44 16.22 -11.94
C MET A 286 17.42 16.02 -13.46
N ARG A 287 16.26 16.16 -14.12
CA ARG A 287 16.16 15.99 -15.58
C ARG A 287 16.90 17.06 -16.37
N LYS A 288 17.00 18.28 -15.83
CA LYS A 288 17.72 19.37 -16.49
C LYS A 288 19.22 19.10 -16.56
N VAL A 289 19.79 18.45 -15.54
CA VAL A 289 21.21 18.09 -15.44
C VAL A 289 21.52 16.73 -16.10
N PHE A 290 20.63 15.76 -15.95
CA PHE A 290 20.75 14.40 -16.50
C PHE A 290 19.70 14.16 -17.59
N ARG A 291 19.84 14.83 -18.74
CA ARG A 291 18.83 14.79 -19.81
C ARG A 291 18.60 13.39 -20.40
N ASP A 292 19.64 12.57 -20.39
CA ASP A 292 19.74 11.21 -20.89
C ASP A 292 19.85 10.18 -19.75
N GLY A 293 19.62 10.60 -18.50
CA GLY A 293 19.73 9.74 -17.33
C GLY A 293 18.65 8.67 -17.29
N ILE A 294 18.94 7.59 -16.58
CA ILE A 294 17.97 6.55 -16.23
C ILE A 294 17.53 6.79 -14.79
N PHE A 295 16.23 6.77 -14.57
CA PHE A 295 15.58 7.18 -13.32
C PHE A 295 14.85 6.03 -12.61
N PRO A 296 15.54 5.08 -11.98
CA PRO A 296 14.89 4.15 -11.06
C PRO A 296 14.25 4.88 -9.89
N SER A 297 13.04 4.48 -9.52
CA SER A 297 12.32 5.06 -8.38
C SER A 297 11.70 3.96 -7.54
N ASP A 298 11.33 4.31 -6.31
CA ASP A 298 10.53 3.45 -5.44
C ASP A 298 9.04 3.80 -5.56
N ILE A 299 8.19 3.02 -4.89
CA ILE A 299 6.78 3.37 -4.72
C ILE A 299 6.58 4.49 -3.69
N GLY A 300 5.81 5.52 -4.04
CA GLY A 300 5.41 6.59 -3.12
C GLY A 300 5.00 7.86 -3.88
N CYS A 301 4.95 9.01 -3.19
CA CYS A 301 4.61 10.29 -3.83
C CYS A 301 5.53 10.60 -5.02
N TYR A 302 6.76 10.13 -4.97
CA TYR A 302 7.78 10.35 -5.97
C TYR A 302 7.59 9.50 -7.23
N THR A 303 6.81 8.41 -7.19
CA THR A 303 6.33 7.70 -8.40
C THR A 303 5.47 8.61 -9.29
N LEU A 304 4.81 9.63 -8.71
CA LEU A 304 4.06 10.65 -9.47
C LEU A 304 4.98 11.55 -10.32
N GLY A 305 6.29 11.44 -10.15
CA GLY A 305 7.31 11.98 -11.05
C GLY A 305 7.28 11.39 -12.46
N LEU A 306 6.57 10.27 -12.68
CA LEU A 306 6.36 9.67 -14.01
C LEU A 306 5.77 10.66 -15.01
N GLN A 307 4.74 11.43 -14.61
CA GLN A 307 4.12 12.46 -15.46
C GLN A 307 5.07 13.63 -15.73
N LEU A 308 6.15 13.74 -14.95
CA LEU A 308 7.24 14.67 -15.16
C LEU A 308 8.43 13.99 -15.83
N GLY A 309 8.31 12.80 -16.43
CA GLY A 309 9.40 12.09 -17.10
C GLY A 309 10.64 11.86 -16.22
N ALA A 310 10.44 11.70 -14.92
CA ALA A 310 11.51 11.59 -13.90
C ALA A 310 11.54 10.22 -13.22
N VAL A 311 10.84 9.24 -13.79
CA VAL A 311 10.73 7.86 -13.28
C VAL A 311 10.65 6.93 -14.49
N ASP A 312 11.59 6.01 -14.62
CA ASP A 312 11.64 5.00 -15.68
C ASP A 312 11.25 3.61 -15.18
N THR A 313 11.54 3.31 -13.91
CA THR A 313 11.20 2.01 -13.29
C THR A 313 10.75 2.19 -11.85
N THR A 314 9.84 1.32 -11.39
CA THR A 314 9.36 1.27 -10.01
C THR A 314 8.92 -0.15 -9.70
N ILE A 315 9.39 -0.72 -8.58
CA ILE A 315 9.10 -2.12 -8.20
C ILE A 315 8.40 -2.17 -6.85
N CYS A 316 9.13 -1.91 -5.76
CA CYS A 316 8.60 -1.93 -4.39
C CYS A 316 9.19 -0.79 -3.57
N MET A 317 9.16 -0.89 -2.24
CA MET A 317 9.89 0.03 -1.35
C MET A 317 11.33 -0.48 -1.17
N GLY A 318 12.32 0.38 -1.46
CA GLY A 318 13.76 0.11 -1.31
C GLY A 318 14.44 -0.48 -2.55
N ALA A 319 13.71 -0.74 -3.64
CA ALA A 319 14.22 -1.31 -4.87
C ALA A 319 14.98 -0.31 -5.76
N SER A 320 14.70 0.99 -5.67
CA SER A 320 15.30 1.98 -6.58
C SER A 320 16.83 1.94 -6.58
N ILE A 321 17.45 1.74 -5.40
CA ILE A 321 18.90 1.70 -5.24
C ILE A 321 19.47 0.39 -5.80
N THR A 322 18.84 -0.75 -5.54
CA THR A 322 19.33 -2.05 -6.02
C THR A 322 19.14 -2.21 -7.53
N VAL A 323 18.02 -1.75 -8.08
CA VAL A 323 17.79 -1.65 -9.53
C VAL A 323 18.83 -0.72 -10.15
N GLY A 324 19.02 0.47 -9.60
CA GLY A 324 20.03 1.42 -10.09
C GLY A 324 21.45 0.88 -10.03
N SER A 325 21.80 0.18 -8.95
CA SER A 325 23.10 -0.49 -8.83
C SER A 325 23.27 -1.62 -9.85
N GLY A 326 22.20 -2.33 -10.22
CA GLY A 326 22.22 -3.34 -11.28
C GLY A 326 22.46 -2.71 -12.65
N ILE A 327 21.74 -1.64 -12.97
CA ILE A 327 21.89 -0.88 -14.23
C ILE A 327 23.31 -0.30 -14.34
N ALA A 328 23.82 0.32 -13.27
CA ALA A 328 25.18 0.88 -13.25
C ALA A 328 26.27 -0.18 -13.47
N ARG A 329 25.96 -1.47 -13.28
CA ARG A 329 26.89 -2.60 -13.49
C ARG A 329 26.62 -3.39 -14.77
N SER A 330 25.57 -3.09 -15.53
CA SER A 330 25.21 -3.84 -16.74
C SER A 330 26.05 -3.47 -17.97
N GLY A 331 26.93 -2.47 -17.86
CA GLY A 331 27.63 -1.87 -19.00
C GLY A 331 26.88 -0.69 -19.64
N GLU A 332 25.78 -0.26 -19.02
CA GLU A 332 25.09 0.97 -19.40
C GLU A 332 25.98 2.19 -19.15
N GLU A 333 26.09 3.07 -20.15
CA GLU A 333 26.93 4.26 -20.10
C GLU A 333 26.18 5.52 -19.63
N ARG A 334 24.84 5.51 -19.75
CA ARG A 334 24.01 6.63 -19.30
C ARG A 334 24.06 6.78 -17.77
N PRO A 335 24.03 8.01 -17.25
CA PRO A 335 23.98 8.25 -15.81
C PRO A 335 22.75 7.60 -15.16
N VAL A 336 22.95 6.93 -14.02
CA VAL A 336 21.85 6.34 -13.23
C VAL A 336 21.56 7.20 -12.00
N ILE A 337 20.30 7.61 -11.85
CA ILE A 337 19.84 8.47 -10.75
C ILE A 337 18.62 7.84 -10.09
N SER A 338 18.85 7.19 -8.95
CA SER A 338 17.80 6.52 -8.19
C SER A 338 17.13 7.49 -7.22
N THR A 339 15.80 7.47 -7.16
CA THR A 339 15.01 8.32 -6.26
C THR A 339 14.27 7.47 -5.22
N ILE A 340 14.38 7.85 -3.96
CA ILE A 340 13.78 7.12 -2.83
C ILE A 340 13.24 8.10 -1.79
N GLY A 341 12.08 7.82 -1.20
CA GLY A 341 11.55 8.61 -0.08
C GLY A 341 12.32 8.37 1.21
N ASP A 342 12.26 9.31 2.15
CA ASP A 342 12.84 9.17 3.49
C ASP A 342 12.35 7.94 4.26
N SER A 343 11.03 7.77 4.38
CA SER A 343 10.40 6.63 5.05
C SER A 343 10.79 5.31 4.39
N THR A 344 10.77 5.27 3.06
CA THR A 344 11.21 4.13 2.24
C THR A 344 12.68 3.80 2.44
N PHE A 345 13.54 4.81 2.48
CA PHE A 345 14.96 4.64 2.70
C PHE A 345 15.23 4.00 4.07
N LEU A 346 14.57 4.50 5.11
CA LEU A 346 14.67 3.95 6.47
C LEU A 346 14.03 2.57 6.62
N HIS A 347 13.03 2.24 5.80
CA HIS A 347 12.36 0.94 5.83
C HIS A 347 13.24 -0.17 5.23
N THR A 348 13.67 -0.02 3.97
CA THR A 348 14.37 -1.08 3.22
C THR A 348 15.47 -0.56 2.30
N GLY A 349 15.71 0.75 2.23
CA GLY A 349 16.73 1.34 1.36
C GLY A 349 18.16 1.27 1.90
N ILE A 350 18.36 1.24 3.23
CA ILE A 350 19.70 1.23 3.85
C ILE A 350 20.54 0.01 3.40
N PRO A 351 20.03 -1.25 3.43
CA PRO A 351 20.79 -2.39 2.91
C PRO A 351 21.16 -2.25 1.43
N GLY A 352 20.27 -1.67 0.62
CA GLY A 352 20.52 -1.38 -0.79
C GLY A 352 21.67 -0.39 -0.98
N LEU A 353 21.71 0.68 -0.18
CA LEU A 353 22.79 1.67 -0.21
C LEU A 353 24.13 1.07 0.20
N LEU A 354 24.15 0.30 1.31
CA LEU A 354 25.33 -0.43 1.76
C LEU A 354 25.89 -1.31 0.66
N ASN A 355 25.02 -2.09 0.00
CA ASN A 355 25.43 -2.97 -1.09
C ASN A 355 25.96 -2.18 -2.31
N ALA A 356 25.32 -1.08 -2.69
CA ALA A 356 25.77 -0.23 -3.81
C ALA A 356 27.15 0.37 -3.53
N VAL A 357 27.40 0.85 -2.31
CA VAL A 357 28.72 1.39 -1.90
C VAL A 357 29.77 0.30 -1.89
N TYR A 358 29.49 -0.82 -1.21
CA TYR A 358 30.43 -1.94 -1.09
C TYR A 358 30.87 -2.47 -2.47
N ASN A 359 29.93 -2.51 -3.43
CA ASN A 359 30.19 -2.97 -4.79
C ASN A 359 30.61 -1.85 -5.76
N GLY A 360 30.86 -0.63 -5.29
CA GLY A 360 31.39 0.47 -6.09
C GLY A 360 30.48 0.90 -7.25
N ALA A 361 29.15 0.86 -7.09
CA ALA A 361 28.22 1.30 -8.13
C ALA A 361 28.40 2.80 -8.45
N ASP A 362 28.46 3.16 -9.74
CA ASP A 362 28.52 4.56 -10.19
C ASP A 362 27.12 5.13 -10.41
N MET A 363 26.49 5.61 -9.34
CA MET A 363 25.13 6.15 -9.38
C MET A 363 24.93 7.34 -8.42
N VAL A 364 23.91 8.16 -8.70
CA VAL A 364 23.40 9.18 -7.78
C VAL A 364 22.14 8.66 -7.10
N VAL A 365 22.10 8.69 -5.78
CA VAL A 365 20.90 8.40 -4.97
C VAL A 365 20.33 9.72 -4.47
N VAL A 366 19.06 9.96 -4.76
CA VAL A 366 18.33 11.17 -4.33
C VAL A 366 17.31 10.75 -3.28
N ILE A 367 17.58 11.08 -2.02
CA ILE A 367 16.64 10.87 -0.91
C ILE A 367 15.72 12.08 -0.84
N LEU A 368 14.43 11.81 -0.98
CA LEU A 368 13.36 12.81 -0.98
C LEU A 368 12.77 12.91 0.42
N ASP A 369 13.35 13.79 1.24
CA ASP A 369 13.00 13.97 2.65
C ASP A 369 11.86 14.98 2.83
N ASN A 370 10.63 14.45 2.80
CA ASN A 370 9.42 15.21 3.09
C ASN A 370 8.97 15.12 4.56
N ARG A 371 9.75 14.43 5.40
CA ARG A 371 9.56 14.26 6.85
C ARG A 371 8.34 13.44 7.27
N ILE A 372 7.69 12.73 6.34
CA ILE A 372 6.42 12.05 6.61
C ILE A 372 6.10 10.92 5.62
N THR A 373 5.49 9.83 6.09
CA THR A 373 4.92 8.81 5.19
C THR A 373 3.57 9.30 4.65
N ALA A 374 3.63 10.09 3.58
CA ALA A 374 2.50 10.93 3.14
C ALA A 374 1.28 10.15 2.59
N MET A 375 1.50 9.18 1.70
CA MET A 375 0.41 8.49 0.99
C MET A 375 -0.42 7.55 1.88
N THR A 376 0.13 7.08 2.99
CA THR A 376 -0.51 6.13 3.90
C THR A 376 -1.23 6.81 5.08
N GLY A 377 -1.65 8.06 4.89
CA GLY A 377 -2.36 8.83 5.92
C GLY A 377 -1.48 9.77 6.75
N HIS A 378 -0.30 10.15 6.25
CA HIS A 378 0.62 11.09 6.92
C HIS A 378 1.14 10.55 8.26
N GLN A 379 1.58 9.28 8.27
CA GLN A 379 2.14 8.64 9.45
C GLN A 379 3.54 9.19 9.74
N PRO A 380 3.91 9.39 11.02
CA PRO A 380 5.29 9.69 11.37
C PRO A 380 6.19 8.51 11.04
N ASN A 381 7.46 8.79 10.78
CA ASN A 381 8.48 7.79 10.53
C ASN A 381 9.73 8.10 11.40
N PRO A 382 10.75 7.23 11.46
CA PRO A 382 11.88 7.43 12.37
C PRO A 382 12.65 8.74 12.16
N ASN A 383 12.56 9.37 10.98
CA ASN A 383 13.16 10.68 10.80
C ASN A 383 12.32 11.78 11.46
N THR A 384 11.00 11.66 11.62
CA THR A 384 10.07 12.74 11.98
C THR A 384 10.35 13.31 13.37
N GLY A 385 10.78 12.48 14.33
CA GLY A 385 11.02 12.87 15.73
C GLY A 385 9.81 12.73 16.64
N VAL A 386 8.78 12.00 16.20
CA VAL A 386 7.60 11.64 16.99
C VAL A 386 7.18 10.23 16.63
N THR A 387 6.72 9.44 17.60
CA THR A 387 6.21 8.08 17.37
C THR A 387 4.79 8.11 16.81
N ALA A 388 4.30 6.96 16.35
CA ALA A 388 2.90 6.80 15.93
C ALA A 388 1.88 7.06 17.07
N THR A 389 2.31 6.93 18.33
CA THR A 389 1.48 7.22 19.53
C THR A 389 1.56 8.67 19.99
N GLY A 390 2.34 9.52 19.29
CA GLY A 390 2.50 10.93 19.62
C GLY A 390 3.60 11.24 20.64
N GLU A 391 4.43 10.26 21.00
CA GLU A 391 5.55 10.46 21.92
C GLU A 391 6.73 11.11 21.20
N GLU A 392 7.37 12.10 21.82
CA GLU A 392 8.58 12.71 21.27
C GLU A 392 9.73 11.69 21.20
N SER A 393 10.51 11.75 20.12
CA SER A 393 11.62 10.83 19.88
C SER A 393 12.78 11.54 19.17
N THR A 394 13.96 10.93 19.18
CA THR A 394 15.14 11.49 18.51
C THR A 394 15.01 11.31 17.00
N PRO A 395 14.96 12.39 16.20
CA PRO A 395 14.86 12.28 14.75
C PRO A 395 16.15 11.70 14.17
N ILE A 396 16.02 10.63 13.40
CA ILE A 396 17.14 9.98 12.73
C ILE A 396 17.72 10.85 11.60
N SER A 397 19.04 11.01 11.59
CA SER A 397 19.77 11.76 10.55
C SER A 397 20.07 10.88 9.33
N LEU A 398 19.43 11.22 8.21
CA LEU A 398 19.67 10.55 6.92
C LEU A 398 21.11 10.76 6.43
N ASP A 399 21.68 11.96 6.59
CA ASP A 399 23.07 12.25 6.23
C ASP A 399 24.06 11.35 6.98
N ALA A 400 23.89 11.26 8.31
CA ALA A 400 24.76 10.43 9.14
C ALA A 400 24.67 8.94 8.77
N ILE A 401 23.47 8.44 8.46
CA ILE A 401 23.28 7.06 7.99
C ILE A 401 24.00 6.85 6.66
N CYS A 402 23.82 7.74 5.68
CA CYS A 402 24.45 7.61 4.37
C CYS A 402 25.99 7.60 4.49
N ARG A 403 26.56 8.48 5.31
CA ARG A 403 28.02 8.49 5.57
C ARG A 403 28.48 7.21 6.28
N SER A 404 27.70 6.72 7.25
CA SER A 404 27.98 5.46 7.96
C SER A 404 27.90 4.24 7.03
N CYS A 405 27.12 4.33 5.95
CA CYS A 405 27.11 3.33 4.89
C CYS A 405 28.33 3.39 3.96
N GLY A 406 29.26 4.34 4.18
CA GLY A 406 30.49 4.51 3.41
C GLY A 406 30.39 5.49 2.25
N VAL A 407 29.29 6.24 2.11
CA VAL A 407 29.16 7.27 1.06
C VAL A 407 30.07 8.45 1.39
N SER A 408 31.05 8.71 0.52
CA SER A 408 32.05 9.78 0.71
C SER A 408 31.51 11.18 0.40
N TRP A 409 30.44 11.28 -0.41
CA TRP A 409 29.81 12.55 -0.78
C TRP A 409 28.30 12.49 -0.54
N VAL A 410 27.87 13.25 0.48
CA VAL A 410 26.46 13.43 0.86
C VAL A 410 26.22 14.93 0.98
N GLU A 411 25.20 15.44 0.31
CA GLU A 411 24.77 16.83 0.37
C GLU A 411 23.29 16.92 0.73
N THR A 412 22.96 17.76 1.71
CA THR A 412 21.56 18.09 2.02
C THR A 412 21.23 19.47 1.46
N VAL A 413 20.16 19.57 0.70
CA VAL A 413 19.78 20.81 -0.01
C VAL A 413 18.28 21.08 0.14
N ASP A 414 17.92 22.35 0.24
CA ASP A 414 16.53 22.80 0.12
C ASP A 414 16.14 22.79 -1.36
N PRO A 415 15.23 21.89 -1.81
CA PRO A 415 14.80 21.86 -3.20
C PRO A 415 14.02 23.10 -3.65
N TYR A 416 13.59 24.00 -2.77
CA TYR A 416 13.04 25.30 -3.18
C TYR A 416 14.13 26.31 -3.59
N ASP A 417 15.39 26.11 -3.21
CA ASP A 417 16.52 26.85 -3.75
C ASP A 417 16.99 26.20 -5.06
N LEU A 418 16.30 26.52 -6.15
CA LEU A 418 16.54 25.89 -7.44
C LEU A 418 17.98 26.09 -7.97
N PRO A 419 18.61 27.28 -7.85
CA PRO A 419 20.01 27.46 -8.23
C PRO A 419 20.97 26.53 -7.49
N VAL A 420 20.86 26.42 -6.16
CA VAL A 420 21.72 25.54 -5.34
C VAL A 420 21.44 24.07 -5.63
N LEU A 421 20.19 23.69 -5.85
CA LEU A 421 19.80 22.34 -6.23
C LEU A 421 20.41 21.95 -7.59
N LEU A 422 20.36 22.84 -8.59
CA LEU A 422 20.97 22.62 -9.90
C LEU A 422 22.49 22.47 -9.81
N ASP A 423 23.16 23.32 -9.03
CA ASP A 423 24.61 23.20 -8.78
C ASP A 423 24.96 21.86 -8.11
N THR A 424 24.21 21.47 -7.08
CA THR A 424 24.43 20.21 -6.35
C THR A 424 24.33 19.00 -7.27
N PHE A 425 23.34 18.96 -8.18
CA PHE A 425 23.26 17.90 -9.18
C PHE A 425 24.43 17.92 -10.19
N ARG A 426 24.94 19.10 -10.59
CA ARG A 426 26.13 19.19 -11.46
C ARG A 426 27.38 18.64 -10.76
N ARG A 427 27.60 19.03 -9.50
CA ARG A 427 28.70 18.50 -8.67
C ARG A 427 28.59 16.99 -8.48
N ALA A 428 27.38 16.44 -8.36
CA ALA A 428 27.17 14.99 -8.30
C ALA A 428 27.49 14.28 -9.62
N LYS A 429 27.20 14.93 -10.76
CA LYS A 429 27.49 14.41 -12.11
C LYS A 429 28.99 14.30 -12.39
N GLU A 430 29.79 15.21 -11.87
CA GLU A 430 31.24 15.25 -12.03
C GLU A 430 31.99 14.22 -11.17
N ARG A 431 31.30 13.58 -10.23
CA ARG A 431 31.87 12.61 -9.28
C ARG A 431 31.57 11.16 -9.69
N LYS A 432 32.45 10.26 -9.26
CA LYS A 432 32.34 8.80 -9.45
C LYS A 432 31.96 8.08 -8.16
N GLY A 433 31.48 6.84 -8.28
CA GLY A 433 31.07 5.99 -7.16
C GLY A 433 29.66 6.31 -6.69
N VAL A 434 29.26 5.97 -5.47
CA VAL A 434 27.91 6.33 -4.98
C VAL A 434 27.91 7.76 -4.45
N ARG A 435 26.96 8.58 -4.90
CA ARG A 435 26.74 9.96 -4.43
C ARG A 435 25.33 10.08 -3.87
N VAL A 436 25.15 10.76 -2.74
CA VAL A 436 23.82 10.97 -2.17
C VAL A 436 23.46 12.46 -2.12
N ILE A 437 22.28 12.78 -2.59
CA ILE A 437 21.64 14.10 -2.42
C ILE A 437 20.39 13.91 -1.57
N ILE A 438 20.28 14.64 -0.47
CA ILE A 438 19.09 14.68 0.40
C ILE A 438 18.34 15.97 0.10
N ALA A 439 17.28 15.89 -0.69
CA ALA A 439 16.39 17.02 -0.94
C ALA A 439 15.38 17.12 0.21
N LYS A 440 15.51 18.15 1.06
CA LYS A 440 14.79 18.23 2.34
C LYS A 440 13.87 19.44 2.42
N GLN A 441 12.56 19.17 2.48
CA GLN A 441 11.50 20.15 2.77
C GLN A 441 10.29 19.42 3.34
N PRO A 442 9.59 19.94 4.36
CA PRO A 442 8.40 19.28 4.87
C PRO A 442 7.33 19.12 3.77
N CYS A 443 6.59 18.01 3.80
CA CYS A 443 5.42 17.81 2.97
C CYS A 443 4.49 19.04 3.07
N VAL A 444 4.07 19.58 1.93
CA VAL A 444 3.31 20.84 1.87
C VAL A 444 1.99 20.78 2.65
N ILE A 445 1.33 19.61 2.67
CA ILE A 445 0.10 19.39 3.42
C ILE A 445 0.39 19.36 4.92
N THR A 446 1.39 18.59 5.35
CA THR A 446 1.83 18.53 6.75
C THR A 446 2.27 19.89 7.27
N ALA A 447 3.07 20.61 6.48
CA ALA A 447 3.55 21.95 6.80
C ALA A 447 2.38 22.90 7.05
N ARG A 448 1.39 22.92 6.14
CA ARG A 448 0.19 23.76 6.28
C ARG A 448 -0.62 23.39 7.53
N ARG A 449 -0.81 22.09 7.80
CA ARG A 449 -1.49 21.60 9.02
C ARG A 449 -0.76 22.00 10.30
N SER A 450 0.56 22.09 10.24
CA SER A 450 1.43 22.54 11.34
C SER A 450 1.51 24.07 11.46
N GLY A 451 0.73 24.83 10.70
CA GLY A 451 0.68 26.28 10.76
C GLY A 451 1.71 27.02 9.91
N ILE A 452 2.55 26.32 9.12
CA ILE A 452 3.50 26.96 8.21
C ILE A 452 2.73 27.64 7.06
N LYS A 453 2.81 28.98 7.02
CA LYS A 453 2.18 29.81 5.98
C LYS A 453 3.26 30.43 5.10
N ARG A 454 3.23 30.09 3.81
CA ARG A 454 4.06 30.73 2.77
C ARG A 454 3.21 31.69 1.96
N LYS A 455 3.78 32.82 1.54
CA LYS A 455 3.08 33.78 0.69
C LYS A 455 2.91 33.20 -0.72
N PRO A 456 1.71 33.25 -1.31
CA PRO A 456 1.51 32.80 -2.68
C PRO A 456 2.20 33.76 -3.66
N TYR A 457 2.23 33.35 -4.92
CA TYR A 457 2.79 34.10 -6.03
C TYR A 457 1.67 34.45 -7.02
N THR A 458 1.86 35.53 -7.76
CA THR A 458 0.98 35.97 -8.84
C THR A 458 1.77 36.21 -10.12
N VAL A 459 1.07 36.41 -11.24
CA VAL A 459 1.68 36.74 -12.53
C VAL A 459 1.40 38.20 -12.85
N ASP A 460 2.45 38.96 -13.13
CA ASP A 460 2.36 40.27 -13.74
C ASP A 460 2.00 40.10 -15.23
N PRO A 461 0.80 40.52 -15.66
CA PRO A 461 0.34 40.33 -17.03
C PRO A 461 1.14 41.16 -18.05
N GLU A 462 1.75 42.28 -17.64
CA GLU A 462 2.51 43.15 -18.53
C GLU A 462 3.89 42.56 -18.85
N ARG A 463 4.46 41.78 -17.92
CA ARG A 463 5.75 41.10 -18.10
C ARG A 463 5.62 39.69 -18.64
N CYS A 464 4.41 39.12 -18.64
CA CYS A 464 4.19 37.75 -19.11
C CYS A 464 4.31 37.70 -20.64
N THR A 465 5.27 36.92 -21.14
CA THR A 465 5.47 36.75 -22.59
C THR A 465 4.74 35.54 -23.18
N GLY A 466 3.99 34.78 -22.35
CA GLY A 466 3.31 33.56 -22.78
C GLY A 466 4.25 32.43 -23.24
N CYS A 467 5.55 32.47 -22.89
CA CYS A 467 6.56 31.52 -23.37
C CYS A 467 6.37 30.05 -22.90
N GLY A 468 5.53 29.81 -21.89
CA GLY A 468 5.26 28.47 -21.39
C GLY A 468 6.36 27.81 -20.54
N ALA A 469 7.46 28.50 -20.22
CA ALA A 469 8.54 27.94 -19.39
C ALA A 469 8.03 27.40 -18.04
N CYS A 470 7.14 28.15 -17.37
CA CYS A 470 6.51 27.74 -16.11
C CYS A 470 5.54 26.56 -16.27
N ARG A 471 4.99 26.33 -17.48
CA ARG A 471 4.13 25.17 -17.77
C ARG A 471 4.93 23.87 -17.70
N SER A 472 6.17 23.88 -18.18
CA SER A 472 7.06 22.69 -18.17
C SER A 472 7.40 22.19 -16.75
N PHE A 473 7.24 23.04 -15.74
CA PHE A 473 7.38 22.67 -14.32
C PHE A 473 6.22 21.77 -13.83
N GLY A 474 5.06 21.85 -14.48
CA GLY A 474 3.91 20.99 -14.23
C GLY A 474 3.17 21.23 -12.91
N CYS A 475 3.30 22.40 -12.28
CA CYS A 475 2.59 22.70 -11.03
C CYS A 475 1.08 22.87 -11.28
N PRO A 476 0.19 22.18 -10.54
CA PRO A 476 -1.26 22.29 -10.73
C PRO A 476 -1.83 23.66 -10.35
N ALA A 477 -1.05 24.51 -9.67
CA ALA A 477 -1.44 25.90 -9.39
C ALA A 477 -1.18 26.86 -10.55
N ILE A 478 -0.61 26.40 -11.67
CA ILE A 478 -0.34 27.23 -12.85
C ILE A 478 -1.35 26.86 -13.93
N ALA A 479 -2.22 27.81 -14.25
CA ALA A 479 -3.17 27.72 -15.35
C ALA A 479 -2.76 28.66 -16.48
N PHE A 480 -3.42 28.53 -17.63
CA PHE A 480 -3.26 29.43 -18.77
C PHE A 480 -4.62 29.92 -19.21
N VAL A 481 -4.74 31.24 -19.35
CA VAL A 481 -5.90 31.90 -19.97
C VAL A 481 -5.36 32.57 -21.23
N ASP A 482 -5.92 32.19 -22.37
CA ASP A 482 -5.39 32.51 -23.70
C ASP A 482 -3.92 32.09 -23.85
N LYS A 483 -2.98 33.05 -23.84
CA LYS A 483 -1.53 32.82 -23.93
C LYS A 483 -0.80 33.10 -22.62
N ASN A 484 -1.46 33.71 -21.63
CA ASN A 484 -0.81 34.17 -20.41
C ASN A 484 -0.97 33.16 -19.28
N ALA A 485 0.10 33.00 -18.50
CA ALA A 485 0.06 32.18 -17.31
C ALA A 485 -0.75 32.89 -16.21
N THR A 486 -1.48 32.12 -15.41
CA THR A 486 -2.14 32.57 -14.19
C THR A 486 -1.77 31.63 -13.05
N ILE A 487 -1.68 32.16 -11.83
CA ILE A 487 -1.46 31.35 -10.63
C ILE A 487 -2.76 31.31 -9.83
N THR A 488 -3.23 30.10 -9.53
CA THR A 488 -4.49 29.87 -8.82
C THR A 488 -4.29 29.88 -7.30
N GLU A 489 -5.40 29.87 -6.57
CA GLU A 489 -5.48 29.76 -5.11
C GLU A 489 -4.87 28.47 -4.55
N LEU A 490 -4.56 27.48 -5.39
CA LEU A 490 -3.83 26.27 -5.01
C LEU A 490 -2.36 26.56 -4.67
N CYS A 491 -1.84 27.75 -4.99
CA CYS A 491 -0.44 28.10 -4.77
C CYS A 491 -0.02 27.97 -3.31
N ALA A 492 1.00 27.14 -3.06
CA ALA A 492 1.56 26.94 -1.73
C ALA A 492 2.83 27.77 -1.46
N GLY A 493 3.17 28.72 -2.33
CA GLY A 493 4.23 29.70 -2.08
C GLY A 493 5.67 29.16 -2.07
N CYS A 494 5.99 28.15 -2.88
CA CYS A 494 7.36 27.62 -2.95
C CYS A 494 8.35 28.49 -3.74
N GLY A 495 7.87 29.43 -4.55
CA GLY A 495 8.71 30.38 -5.30
C GLY A 495 9.46 29.87 -6.52
N VAL A 496 9.62 28.55 -6.68
CA VAL A 496 10.41 27.95 -7.78
C VAL A 496 9.95 28.39 -9.19
N CYS A 497 8.65 28.60 -9.40
CA CYS A 497 8.17 29.08 -10.70
C CYS A 497 8.67 30.49 -11.06
N ALA A 498 8.97 31.32 -10.06
CA ALA A 498 9.61 32.62 -10.26
C ALA A 498 11.04 32.47 -10.78
N ASP A 499 11.82 31.55 -10.20
CA ASP A 499 13.20 31.26 -10.66
C ASP A 499 13.23 30.68 -12.09
N ILE A 500 12.16 30.00 -12.50
CA ILE A 500 12.01 29.45 -13.85
C ILE A 500 11.59 30.53 -14.86
N CYS A 501 10.95 31.62 -14.42
CA CYS A 501 10.37 32.62 -15.31
C CYS A 501 11.45 33.53 -15.92
N PRO A 502 11.73 33.43 -17.24
CA PRO A 502 12.81 34.20 -17.84
C PRO A 502 12.53 35.71 -17.90
N SER A 503 11.25 36.11 -17.95
CA SER A 503 10.86 37.52 -17.98
C SER A 503 10.64 38.12 -16.58
N GLY A 504 10.81 37.34 -15.51
CA GLY A 504 10.54 37.80 -14.15
C GLY A 504 9.08 38.21 -13.91
N ALA A 505 8.14 37.65 -14.67
CA ALA A 505 6.72 37.96 -14.58
C ALA A 505 6.03 37.32 -13.36
N ILE A 506 6.61 36.27 -12.77
CA ILE A 506 6.04 35.61 -11.60
C ILE A 506 6.65 36.23 -10.34
N VAL A 507 5.81 36.87 -9.52
CA VAL A 507 6.24 37.64 -8.35
C VAL A 507 5.47 37.22 -7.10
N MET A 508 6.09 37.37 -5.93
CA MET A 508 5.44 37.09 -4.65
C MET A 508 4.30 38.10 -4.41
N GLU A 509 3.13 37.62 -3.98
CA GLU A 509 1.97 38.48 -3.75
C GLU A 509 2.29 39.57 -2.70
N GLY A 510 1.89 40.81 -3.01
CA GLY A 510 2.12 41.98 -2.16
C GLY A 510 3.53 42.60 -2.25
N ARG A 511 4.42 42.09 -3.10
CA ARG A 511 5.68 42.74 -3.46
C ARG A 511 5.43 43.56 -4.75
N ARG A 512 5.28 44.88 -4.61
CA ARG A 512 5.22 45.80 -5.77
C ARG A 512 6.60 45.97 -6.38
#